data_AF-A0A1Q7X2H6-F1
#
_entry.id   AF-A0A1Q7X2H6-F1
#
_cell.length_a   1.000
_cell.length_b   1.000
_cell.length_c   1.000
_cell.angle_alpha   90.00
_cell.angle_beta   90.00
_cell.angle_gamma   90.00
#
_symmetry.space_group_name_H-M   'P 1'
#
loop_
_entity.id
_entity.type
_entity.pdbx_description
1 polymer ?
#
loop_
_entity_poly.entity_id
_entity_poly.type
_entity_poly.pdbx_seq_one_letter_code
_entity_poly.pdbx_strand_id
1 'polypeptide(L)'
;MSAIRFDHIAIAVPRIAEATPFLVGELGGVPAYGAPAGAYRFGQWRFDGGGRLEILEPLGEDGFLHRFLARHGPGIHHVTFRVPRLREACERAQAHGYTIVGYDDSNPHWKEAFLHPKQALGIVVQFAETARGGDGPPRWQPPPGPLDPPPPVTIVGLRLRAHVRDRSQTQWASVLLGESRESADGRLIYRWPGSPMRIAVEIDGSGEEGPIAVELGSHRPVSLPAGAHPLLGAVFTRCPAP
;
A
#
# COMPACT_ATOMS: atom_id res chain seq x y z
N MET A 1 -22.48 10.00 1.40
CA MET A 1 -21.82 8.96 0.56
C MET A 1 -20.45 8.68 1.19
N SER A 2 -19.96 7.44 1.26
CA SER A 2 -18.59 7.22 1.74
C SER A 2 -17.59 7.82 0.73
N ALA A 3 -16.47 8.35 1.21
CA ALA A 3 -15.40 8.86 0.36
C ALA A 3 -14.39 7.74 0.02
N ILE A 4 -13.60 7.93 -1.04
CA ILE A 4 -12.44 7.07 -1.35
C ILE A 4 -11.43 7.18 -0.20
N ARG A 5 -10.83 6.07 0.19
CA ARG A 5 -9.80 6.04 1.23
C ARG A 5 -8.56 5.26 0.81
N PHE A 6 -7.39 5.83 1.08
CA PHE A 6 -6.13 5.10 0.95
C PHE A 6 -6.03 4.10 2.11
N ASP A 7 -6.08 2.81 1.77
CA ASP A 7 -6.33 1.75 2.72
C ASP A 7 -5.07 1.16 3.35
N HIS A 8 -4.17 0.66 2.51
CA HIS A 8 -2.93 0.00 2.91
C HIS A 8 -1.91 0.02 1.76
N ILE A 9 -0.65 -0.18 2.14
CA ILE A 9 0.46 -0.46 1.22
C ILE A 9 0.77 -1.95 1.34
N ALA A 10 0.75 -2.68 0.23
CA ALA A 10 1.04 -4.11 0.22
C ALA A 10 2.50 -4.37 -0.19
N ILE A 11 3.18 -5.24 0.56
CA ILE A 11 4.56 -5.66 0.35
C ILE A 11 4.57 -7.17 0.15
N ALA A 12 5.11 -7.62 -0.98
CA ALA A 12 5.31 -9.03 -1.27
C ALA A 12 6.63 -9.52 -0.68
N VAL A 13 6.59 -10.65 0.02
CA VAL A 13 7.76 -11.31 0.59
C VAL A 13 7.71 -12.82 0.36
N PRO A 14 8.85 -13.52 0.37
CA PRO A 14 8.87 -14.98 0.30
C PRO A 14 8.18 -15.64 1.49
N ARG A 15 8.30 -15.06 2.70
CA ARG A 15 7.70 -15.57 3.95
C ARG A 15 7.26 -14.45 4.87
N ILE A 16 5.98 -14.42 5.24
CA ILE A 16 5.38 -13.39 6.10
C ILE A 16 6.01 -13.34 7.49
N ALA A 17 6.45 -14.50 8.01
CA ALA A 17 7.07 -14.60 9.33
C ALA A 17 8.40 -13.83 9.43
N GLU A 18 9.09 -13.62 8.30
CA GLU A 18 10.35 -12.86 8.25
C GLU A 18 10.11 -11.35 8.37
N ALA A 19 8.90 -10.88 8.10
CA ALA A 19 8.53 -9.48 8.25
C ALA A 19 8.30 -9.09 9.72
N THR A 20 7.90 -10.03 10.57
CA THR A 20 7.45 -9.76 11.93
C THR A 20 8.49 -9.09 12.84
N PRO A 21 9.78 -9.49 12.83
CA PRO A 21 10.80 -8.80 13.64
C PRO A 21 10.87 -7.31 13.35
N PHE A 22 10.72 -6.90 12.09
CA PHE A 22 10.73 -5.50 11.71
C PHE A 22 9.38 -4.83 11.95
N LEU A 23 8.28 -5.41 11.47
CA LEU A 23 6.95 -4.80 11.59
C LEU A 23 6.50 -4.62 13.03
N VAL A 24 6.76 -5.62 13.88
CA VAL A 24 6.35 -5.61 15.29
C VAL A 24 7.48 -5.12 16.18
N GLY A 25 8.70 -5.64 16.01
CA GLY A 25 9.83 -5.31 16.88
C GLY A 25 10.44 -3.94 16.67
N GLU A 26 10.62 -3.51 15.41
CA GLU A 26 11.20 -2.19 15.14
C GLU A 26 10.12 -1.11 14.99
N LEU A 27 9.04 -1.42 14.27
CA LEU A 27 7.99 -0.44 13.97
C LEU A 27 6.83 -0.44 14.97
N GLY A 28 6.73 -1.43 15.87
CA GLY A 28 5.66 -1.49 16.88
C GLY A 28 4.26 -1.79 16.33
N GLY A 29 4.16 -2.29 15.10
CA GLY A 29 2.91 -2.58 14.43
C GLY A 29 2.09 -3.64 15.16
N VAL A 30 0.79 -3.42 15.24
CA VAL A 30 -0.15 -4.34 15.90
C VAL A 30 -0.80 -5.22 14.83
N PRO A 31 -0.68 -6.56 14.90
CA PRO A 31 -1.39 -7.45 14.00
C PRO A 31 -2.90 -7.17 14.03
N ALA A 32 -3.52 -7.07 12.86
CA ALA A 32 -4.94 -6.70 12.74
C ALA A 32 -5.76 -7.81 12.09
N TYR A 33 -5.52 -8.10 10.82
CA TYR A 33 -6.30 -9.03 10.02
C TYR A 33 -5.38 -9.85 9.12
N GLY A 34 -5.84 -11.01 8.66
CA GLY A 34 -5.09 -11.85 7.74
C GLY A 34 -5.91 -13.07 7.36
N ALA A 35 -5.61 -13.66 6.22
CA ALA A 35 -6.25 -14.87 5.74
C ALA A 35 -5.45 -15.50 4.59
N PRO A 36 -5.65 -16.80 4.32
CA PRO A 36 -5.39 -17.37 3.01
C PRO A 36 -6.32 -16.73 1.95
N ALA A 37 -5.79 -16.51 0.75
CA ALA A 37 -6.47 -15.92 -0.40
C ALA A 37 -6.12 -16.69 -1.68
N GLY A 38 -6.47 -17.98 -1.70
CA GLY A 38 -6.15 -18.88 -2.81
C GLY A 38 -4.65 -19.19 -2.89
N ALA A 39 -3.96 -18.63 -3.88
CA ALA A 39 -2.54 -18.88 -4.16
C ALA A 39 -1.57 -18.04 -3.31
N TYR A 40 -2.07 -17.31 -2.32
CA TYR A 40 -1.25 -16.57 -1.37
C TYR A 40 -1.95 -16.49 -0.01
N ARG A 41 -1.24 -16.04 1.02
CA ARG A 41 -1.81 -15.54 2.26
C ARG A 41 -1.38 -14.11 2.48
N PHE A 42 -2.15 -13.38 3.25
CA PHE A 42 -1.80 -12.03 3.66
C PHE A 42 -1.99 -11.81 5.16
N GLY A 43 -1.27 -10.85 5.70
CA GLY A 43 -1.44 -10.32 7.04
C GLY A 43 -1.29 -8.81 7.04
N GLN A 44 -2.11 -8.13 7.83
CA GLN A 44 -2.13 -6.69 7.97
C GLN A 44 -1.71 -6.29 9.37
N TRP A 45 -0.85 -5.28 9.45
CA TRP A 45 -0.45 -4.62 10.68
C TRP A 45 -0.98 -3.19 10.69
N ARG A 46 -1.60 -2.79 11.80
CA ARG A 46 -2.06 -1.44 12.05
C ARG A 46 -1.04 -0.69 12.89
N PHE A 47 -0.83 0.56 12.53
CA PHE A 47 0.13 1.47 13.14
C PHE A 47 -0.59 2.67 13.78
N ASP A 48 0.18 3.51 14.46
CA ASP A 48 -0.37 4.72 15.06
C ASP A 48 -1.00 5.63 13.98
N GLY A 49 -2.07 6.33 14.35
CA GLY A 49 -2.88 7.11 13.41
C GLY A 49 -3.71 6.27 12.42
N GLY A 50 -3.60 4.94 12.43
CA GLY A 50 -4.43 4.02 11.65
C GLY A 50 -3.85 3.58 10.30
N GLY A 51 -2.63 3.99 9.97
CA GLY A 51 -1.92 3.51 8.77
C GLY A 51 -1.75 1.99 8.80
N ARG A 52 -1.72 1.35 7.62
CA ARG A 52 -1.62 -0.11 7.51
C ARG A 52 -0.61 -0.54 6.46
N LEU A 53 0.15 -1.56 6.82
CA LEU A 53 0.95 -2.35 5.88
C LEU A 53 0.33 -3.74 5.78
N GLU A 54 0.19 -4.22 4.55
CA GLU A 54 -0.19 -5.59 4.24
C GLU A 54 1.04 -6.35 3.73
N ILE A 55 1.25 -7.55 4.22
CA ILE A 55 2.32 -8.43 3.78
C ILE A 55 1.72 -9.62 3.07
N LEU A 56 2.18 -9.87 1.85
CA LEU A 56 1.76 -10.97 1.00
C LEU A 56 2.84 -12.05 0.97
N GLU A 57 2.43 -13.30 1.16
CA GLU A 57 3.28 -14.47 0.99
C GLU A 57 2.63 -15.46 0.01
N PRO A 58 3.36 -15.93 -1.02
CA PRO A 58 2.83 -16.91 -1.96
C PRO A 58 2.58 -18.26 -1.28
N LEU A 59 1.58 -18.99 -1.73
CA LEU A 59 1.27 -20.36 -1.34
C LEU A 59 1.31 -21.26 -2.57
N GLY A 60 1.75 -22.51 -2.39
CA GLY A 60 1.91 -23.46 -3.50
C GLY A 60 3.24 -23.28 -4.23
N GLU A 61 3.29 -23.71 -5.49
CA GLU A 61 4.52 -23.78 -6.29
C GLU A 61 4.59 -22.72 -7.41
N ASP A 62 3.45 -22.14 -7.82
CA ASP A 62 3.37 -21.10 -8.86
C ASP A 62 2.21 -20.14 -8.56
N GLY A 63 2.26 -18.94 -9.14
CA GLY A 63 1.26 -17.89 -8.97
C GLY A 63 1.78 -16.53 -9.38
N PHE A 64 0.89 -15.53 -9.41
CA PHE A 64 1.29 -14.16 -9.76
C PHE A 64 2.35 -13.61 -8.81
N LEU A 65 2.26 -13.98 -7.52
CA LEU A 65 3.18 -13.51 -6.49
C LEU A 65 4.56 -14.19 -6.60
N HIS A 66 4.62 -15.47 -6.99
CA HIS A 66 5.88 -16.12 -7.35
C HIS A 66 6.57 -15.41 -8.52
N ARG A 67 5.81 -15.08 -9.58
CA ARG A 67 6.34 -14.35 -10.74
C ARG A 67 6.80 -12.93 -10.38
N PHE A 68 6.08 -12.24 -9.49
CA PHE A 68 6.49 -10.95 -8.97
C PHE A 68 7.83 -11.06 -8.24
N LEU A 69 7.94 -11.97 -7.26
CA LEU A 69 9.15 -12.15 -6.45
C LEU A 69 10.35 -12.61 -7.29
N ALA A 70 10.14 -13.48 -8.29
CA ALA A 70 11.21 -13.90 -9.19
C ALA A 70 11.76 -12.75 -10.04
N ARG A 71 10.90 -11.79 -10.41
CA ARG A 71 11.27 -10.66 -11.26
C ARG A 71 11.82 -9.45 -10.49
N HIS A 72 11.27 -9.19 -9.31
CA HIS A 72 11.50 -7.96 -8.56
C HIS A 72 12.17 -8.18 -7.20
N GLY A 73 12.25 -9.43 -6.73
CA GLY A 73 12.54 -9.73 -5.34
C GLY A 73 11.39 -9.33 -4.40
N PRO A 74 11.61 -9.39 -3.08
CA PRO A 74 10.70 -8.78 -2.12
C PRO A 74 10.52 -7.29 -2.42
N GLY A 75 9.35 -6.72 -2.15
CA GLY A 75 9.13 -5.30 -2.40
C GLY A 75 7.68 -4.85 -2.34
N ILE A 76 7.47 -3.53 -2.50
CA ILE A 76 6.14 -2.94 -2.59
C ILE A 76 5.44 -3.49 -3.84
N HIS A 77 4.31 -4.16 -3.64
CA HIS A 77 3.56 -4.81 -4.69
C HIS A 77 2.45 -3.91 -5.23
N HIS A 78 1.65 -3.33 -4.34
CA HIS A 78 0.51 -2.50 -4.72
C HIS A 78 0.09 -1.54 -3.61
N VAL A 79 -0.74 -0.56 -3.98
CA VAL A 79 -1.49 0.29 -3.04
C VAL A 79 -2.98 0.11 -3.24
N THR A 80 -3.73 0.12 -2.15
CA THR A 80 -5.16 -0.20 -2.17
C THR A 80 -5.99 0.99 -1.76
N PHE A 81 -6.99 1.31 -2.58
CA PHE A 81 -7.97 2.35 -2.32
C PHE A 81 -9.33 1.72 -2.10
N ARG A 82 -9.88 1.89 -0.90
CA ARG A 82 -11.28 1.57 -0.66
C ARG A 82 -12.15 2.60 -1.37
N VAL A 83 -12.99 2.12 -2.29
CA VAL A 83 -13.91 2.94 -3.07
C VAL A 83 -15.36 2.63 -2.67
N PRO A 84 -16.27 3.62 -2.75
CA PRO A 84 -17.67 3.39 -2.39
C PRO A 84 -18.38 2.41 -3.32
N ARG A 85 -18.03 2.47 -4.61
CA ARG A 85 -18.63 1.72 -5.70
C ARG A 85 -17.53 1.36 -6.70
N LEU A 86 -17.19 0.07 -6.82
CA LEU A 86 -16.12 -0.43 -7.66
C LEU A 86 -16.34 -0.07 -9.13
N ARG A 87 -17.57 -0.29 -9.62
CA ARG A 87 -17.95 0.01 -11.00
C ARG A 87 -17.73 1.49 -11.36
N GLU A 88 -18.16 2.41 -10.50
CA GLU A 88 -17.99 3.86 -10.72
C GLU A 88 -16.51 4.27 -10.69
N ALA A 89 -15.69 3.63 -9.86
CA ALA A 89 -14.24 3.86 -9.86
C ALA A 89 -13.58 3.38 -11.15
N CYS A 90 -14.00 2.22 -11.65
CA CYS A 90 -13.54 1.66 -12.92
C CYS A 90 -13.94 2.54 -14.11
N GLU A 91 -15.20 2.96 -14.19
CA GLU A 91 -15.71 3.84 -15.26
C GLU A 91 -14.96 5.17 -15.28
N ARG A 92 -14.68 5.77 -14.12
CA ARG A 92 -13.88 7.00 -14.02
C ARG A 92 -12.44 6.79 -14.49
N ALA A 93 -11.79 5.69 -14.11
CA ALA A 93 -10.45 5.38 -14.60
C ALA A 93 -10.43 5.16 -16.12
N GLN A 94 -11.41 4.46 -16.68
CA GLN A 94 -11.54 4.25 -18.13
C GLN A 94 -11.77 5.57 -18.89
N ALA A 95 -12.56 6.49 -18.33
CA ALA A 95 -12.75 7.83 -18.91
C ALA A 95 -11.44 8.64 -19.00
N HIS A 96 -10.45 8.31 -18.17
CA HIS A 96 -9.10 8.87 -18.21
C HIS A 96 -8.08 8.00 -18.97
N GLY A 97 -8.55 6.99 -19.73
CA GLY A 97 -7.71 6.18 -20.62
C GLY A 97 -7.03 4.97 -19.95
N TYR A 98 -7.35 4.65 -18.71
CA TYR A 98 -6.82 3.45 -18.06
C TYR A 98 -7.54 2.18 -18.53
N THR A 99 -6.79 1.10 -18.67
CA THR A 99 -7.35 -0.26 -18.84
C THR A 99 -7.52 -0.91 -17.47
N ILE A 100 -8.73 -1.39 -17.19
CA ILE A 100 -9.04 -2.13 -15.97
C ILE A 100 -8.61 -3.59 -16.16
N VAL A 101 -7.92 -4.14 -15.17
CA VAL A 101 -7.54 -5.56 -15.13
C VAL A 101 -8.05 -6.21 -13.85
N GLY A 102 -8.30 -7.52 -13.89
CA GLY A 102 -8.72 -8.29 -12.72
C GLY A 102 -10.00 -7.79 -12.06
N TYR A 103 -10.97 -7.31 -12.86
CA TYR A 103 -12.28 -6.94 -12.33
C TYR A 103 -12.99 -8.19 -11.80
N ASP A 104 -13.31 -8.18 -10.51
CA ASP A 104 -14.08 -9.23 -9.85
C ASP A 104 -15.05 -8.61 -8.84
N ASP A 105 -16.34 -8.77 -9.09
CA ASP A 105 -17.43 -8.39 -8.20
C ASP A 105 -18.25 -9.58 -7.70
N SER A 106 -17.76 -10.80 -7.93
CA SER A 106 -18.46 -12.05 -7.58
C SER A 106 -18.58 -12.26 -6.08
N ASN A 107 -17.65 -11.71 -5.29
CA ASN A 107 -17.71 -11.75 -3.83
C ASN A 107 -18.43 -10.50 -3.27
N PRO A 108 -19.60 -10.66 -2.64
CA PRO A 108 -20.38 -9.53 -2.14
C PRO A 108 -19.72 -8.78 -0.97
N HIS A 109 -18.73 -9.38 -0.30
CA HIS A 109 -18.01 -8.78 0.83
C HIS A 109 -16.74 -8.05 0.41
N TRP A 110 -16.14 -8.44 -0.72
CA TRP A 110 -14.91 -7.88 -1.25
C TRP A 110 -14.92 -7.94 -2.77
N LYS A 111 -15.02 -6.78 -3.41
CA LYS A 111 -14.93 -6.63 -4.85
C LYS A 111 -13.67 -5.85 -5.17
N GLU A 112 -13.00 -6.21 -6.25
CA GLU A 112 -11.75 -5.58 -6.61
C GLU A 112 -11.55 -5.41 -8.11
N ALA A 113 -10.69 -4.46 -8.45
CA ALA A 113 -10.16 -4.25 -9.79
C ALA A 113 -8.82 -3.52 -9.68
N PHE A 114 -8.01 -3.60 -10.72
CA PHE A 114 -6.64 -3.09 -10.68
C PHE A 114 -6.31 -2.21 -11.88
N LEU A 115 -5.40 -1.25 -11.66
CA LEU A 115 -4.67 -0.56 -12.71
C LEU A 115 -3.28 -1.17 -12.86
N HIS A 116 -2.88 -1.46 -14.09
CA HIS A 116 -1.58 -2.09 -14.37
C HIS A 116 -0.42 -1.06 -14.20
N PRO A 117 0.73 -1.44 -13.61
CA PRO A 117 1.82 -0.51 -13.28
C PRO A 117 2.39 0.25 -14.49
N LYS A 118 2.37 -0.36 -15.68
CA LYS A 118 2.74 0.31 -16.95
C LYS A 118 1.92 1.57 -17.24
N GLN A 119 0.66 1.61 -16.80
CA GLN A 119 -0.19 2.81 -16.92
C GLN A 119 -0.18 3.62 -15.62
N ALA A 120 0.02 2.94 -14.49
CA ALA A 120 -0.20 3.49 -13.16
C ALA A 120 1.08 3.94 -12.41
N LEU A 121 1.96 4.68 -13.10
CA LEU A 121 3.17 5.28 -12.50
C LEU A 121 4.08 4.26 -11.81
N GLY A 122 4.27 3.10 -12.43
CA GLY A 122 5.18 2.06 -11.93
C GLY A 122 4.66 1.24 -10.75
N ILE A 123 3.42 1.43 -10.31
CA ILE A 123 2.82 0.65 -9.20
C ILE A 123 1.44 0.10 -9.58
N VAL A 124 1.10 -1.10 -9.10
CA VAL A 124 -0.28 -1.59 -9.17
C VAL A 124 -1.16 -0.77 -8.23
N VAL A 125 -2.30 -0.29 -8.72
CA VAL A 125 -3.31 0.40 -7.91
C VAL A 125 -4.55 -0.49 -7.84
N GLN A 126 -4.93 -0.94 -6.64
CA GLN A 126 -6.14 -1.72 -6.41
C GLN A 126 -7.28 -0.80 -6.00
N PHE A 127 -8.44 -0.95 -6.64
CA PHE A 127 -9.72 -0.46 -6.15
C PHE A 127 -10.40 -1.60 -5.40
N ALA A 128 -10.89 -1.33 -4.19
CA ALA A 128 -11.62 -2.30 -3.39
C ALA A 128 -12.95 -1.73 -2.92
N GLU A 129 -14.07 -2.41 -3.20
CA GLU A 129 -15.37 -2.14 -2.59
C GLU A 129 -15.63 -3.24 -1.55
N THR A 130 -15.91 -2.85 -0.32
CA THR A 130 -16.25 -3.80 0.75
C THR A 130 -17.57 -3.39 1.40
N ALA A 131 -18.42 -4.37 1.68
CA ALA A 131 -19.59 -4.15 2.52
C ALA A 131 -19.10 -3.71 3.92
N ARG A 132 -19.62 -2.60 4.45
CA ARG A 132 -19.24 -2.10 5.78
C ARG A 132 -19.27 -3.24 6.81
N GLY A 133 -18.19 -3.38 7.59
CA GLY A 133 -18.15 -4.30 8.73
C GLY A 133 -17.34 -5.59 8.54
N GLY A 134 -16.32 -5.59 7.67
CA GLY A 134 -15.32 -6.66 7.58
C GLY A 134 -14.38 -6.75 8.79
N ASP A 135 -14.92 -6.68 10.00
CA ASP A 135 -14.21 -6.88 11.27
C ASP A 135 -14.66 -8.20 11.93
N GLY A 136 -15.00 -9.20 11.12
CA GLY A 136 -15.21 -10.57 11.61
C GLY A 136 -13.91 -11.05 12.27
N PRO A 137 -13.98 -11.79 13.40
CA PRO A 137 -12.79 -12.16 14.15
C PRO A 137 -11.83 -12.93 13.22
N PRO A 138 -10.55 -12.53 13.16
CA PRO A 138 -9.62 -13.21 12.27
C PRO A 138 -9.52 -14.68 12.67
N ARG A 139 -9.80 -15.58 11.71
CA ARG A 139 -9.36 -16.98 11.79
C ARG A 139 -7.92 -17.09 11.30
N TRP A 140 -7.05 -16.21 11.78
CA TRP A 140 -5.65 -16.14 11.41
C TRP A 140 -4.84 -15.93 12.67
N GLN A 141 -3.79 -16.74 12.81
CA GLN A 141 -2.79 -16.56 13.85
C GLN A 141 -1.62 -15.83 13.20
N PRO A 142 -1.35 -14.57 13.59
CA PRO A 142 -0.19 -13.86 13.09
C PRO A 142 1.10 -14.60 13.52
N PRO A 143 2.17 -14.55 12.72
CA PRO A 143 3.46 -15.07 13.16
C PRO A 143 3.86 -14.43 14.49
N PRO A 144 4.52 -15.18 15.38
CA PRO A 144 4.89 -14.67 16.69
C PRO A 144 5.80 -13.45 16.55
N GLY A 145 5.48 -12.40 17.32
CA GLY A 145 6.32 -11.21 17.47
C GLY A 145 7.11 -11.21 18.78
N PRO A 146 7.95 -10.21 19.01
CA PRO A 146 8.59 -10.00 20.30
C PRO A 146 7.54 -9.80 21.40
N LEU A 147 7.86 -10.23 22.62
CA LEU A 147 6.93 -10.22 23.77
C LEU A 147 6.56 -8.79 24.23
N ASP A 148 7.48 -7.84 24.08
CA ASP A 148 7.30 -6.44 24.48
C ASP A 148 7.67 -5.52 23.30
N PRO A 149 6.78 -5.38 22.31
CA PRO A 149 7.04 -4.50 21.18
C PRO A 149 7.00 -3.02 21.61
N PRO A 150 7.83 -2.16 21.01
CA PRO A 150 7.80 -0.74 21.31
C PRO A 150 6.49 -0.11 20.82
N PRO A 151 6.15 1.12 21.27
CA PRO A 151 5.00 1.85 20.75
C PRO A 151 5.04 1.97 19.20
N PRO A 152 3.88 1.86 18.53
CA PRO A 152 3.81 1.91 17.08
C PRO A 152 4.32 3.25 16.53
N VAL A 153 5.06 3.20 15.43
CA VAL A 153 5.28 4.37 14.58
C VAL A 153 3.99 4.76 13.87
N THR A 154 3.94 5.93 13.26
CA THR A 154 2.91 6.30 12.30
C THR A 154 3.38 5.94 10.88
N ILE A 155 2.59 5.20 10.11
CA ILE A 155 2.81 5.08 8.66
C ILE A 155 2.17 6.29 8.00
N VAL A 156 3.00 7.22 7.52
CA VAL A 156 2.56 8.47 6.91
C VAL A 156 2.06 8.23 5.49
N GLY A 157 2.66 7.29 4.77
CA GLY A 157 2.21 6.89 3.44
C GLY A 157 3.34 6.43 2.53
N LEU A 158 3.15 6.60 1.23
CA LEU A 158 4.10 6.15 0.21
C LEU A 158 4.60 7.33 -0.61
N ARG A 159 5.93 7.39 -0.79
CA ARG A 159 6.58 8.31 -1.73
C ARG A 159 6.90 7.59 -3.03
N LEU A 160 6.60 8.22 -4.16
CA LEU A 160 6.78 7.71 -5.50
C LEU A 160 7.50 8.72 -6.39
N ARG A 161 8.10 8.22 -7.48
CA ARG A 161 8.55 9.03 -8.61
C ARG A 161 7.53 8.96 -9.74
N ALA A 162 7.25 10.09 -10.36
CA ALA A 162 6.57 10.18 -11.65
C ALA A 162 7.41 11.04 -12.61
N HIS A 163 7.39 10.71 -13.90
CA HIS A 163 8.10 11.51 -14.90
C HIS A 163 7.41 12.84 -15.18
N VAL A 164 6.08 12.83 -15.17
CA VAL A 164 5.25 13.93 -15.63
C VAL A 164 4.15 14.23 -14.60
N ARG A 165 4.06 15.52 -14.20
CA ARG A 165 3.08 16.03 -13.25
C ARG A 165 1.64 15.67 -13.63
N ASP A 166 1.27 15.82 -14.89
CA ASP A 166 -0.10 15.61 -15.36
C ASP A 166 -0.57 14.16 -15.18
N ARG A 167 0.32 13.18 -15.36
CA ARG A 167 -0.01 11.76 -15.11
C ARG A 167 -0.27 11.51 -13.62
N SER A 168 0.55 12.12 -12.75
CA SER A 168 0.34 12.08 -11.30
C SER A 168 -0.99 12.72 -10.90
N GLN A 169 -1.32 13.89 -11.44
CA GLN A 169 -2.60 14.56 -11.17
C GLN A 169 -3.79 13.74 -11.68
N THR A 170 -3.69 13.18 -12.88
CA THR A 170 -4.74 12.33 -13.45
C THR A 170 -5.01 11.12 -12.55
N GLN A 171 -3.96 10.39 -12.17
CA GLN A 171 -4.09 9.17 -11.36
C GLN A 171 -4.65 9.47 -9.95
N TRP A 172 -4.00 10.36 -9.23
CA TRP A 172 -4.26 10.52 -7.79
C TRP A 172 -5.36 11.52 -7.50
N ALA A 173 -5.51 12.59 -8.28
CA ALA A 173 -6.55 13.60 -8.07
C ALA A 173 -7.80 13.35 -8.91
N SER A 174 -7.68 13.12 -10.22
CA SER A 174 -8.87 12.97 -11.08
C SER A 174 -9.53 11.60 -10.95
N VAL A 175 -8.75 10.51 -11.01
CA VAL A 175 -9.29 9.14 -10.94
C VAL A 175 -9.61 8.75 -9.50
N LEU A 176 -8.68 9.00 -8.56
CA LEU A 176 -8.83 8.62 -7.15
C LEU A 176 -9.43 9.70 -6.26
N LEU A 177 -9.79 10.87 -6.80
CA LEU A 177 -10.43 11.97 -6.06
C LEU A 177 -9.62 12.45 -4.85
N GLY A 178 -8.29 12.40 -4.95
CA GLY A 178 -7.38 12.90 -3.94
C GLY A 178 -7.23 14.43 -3.99
N GLU A 179 -7.20 15.06 -2.83
CA GLU A 179 -6.86 16.47 -2.69
C GLU A 179 -5.35 16.64 -2.84
N SER A 180 -4.93 17.39 -3.86
CA SER A 180 -3.53 17.66 -4.13
C SER A 180 -3.07 18.98 -3.53
N ARG A 181 -1.89 19.00 -2.91
CA ARG A 181 -1.16 20.20 -2.52
C ARG A 181 0.32 20.04 -2.89
N GLU A 182 1.00 21.13 -3.17
CA GLU A 182 2.45 21.13 -3.36
C GLU A 182 3.13 21.43 -2.03
N SER A 183 4.14 20.64 -1.66
CA SER A 183 4.96 20.89 -0.48
C SER A 183 6.09 21.87 -0.78
N ALA A 184 6.72 22.41 0.28
CA ALA A 184 7.79 23.40 0.15
C ALA A 184 9.02 22.89 -0.62
N ASP A 185 9.22 21.57 -0.65
CA ASP A 185 10.28 20.88 -1.40
C ASP A 185 9.84 20.47 -2.82
N GLY A 186 8.71 20.99 -3.32
CA GLY A 186 8.24 20.80 -4.70
C GLY A 186 7.56 19.46 -4.98
N ARG A 187 7.31 18.63 -3.95
CA ARG A 187 6.58 17.36 -4.11
C ARG A 187 5.08 17.59 -4.19
N LEU A 188 4.39 16.75 -4.96
CA LEU A 188 2.94 16.71 -4.99
C LEU A 188 2.42 15.77 -3.90
N ILE A 189 1.60 16.30 -3.00
CA ILE A 189 1.04 15.57 -1.88
C ILE A 189 -0.44 15.36 -2.11
N TYR A 190 -0.87 14.11 -2.19
CA TYR A 190 -2.27 13.70 -2.34
C TYR A 190 -2.79 13.12 -1.05
N ARG A 191 -3.94 13.63 -0.60
CA ARG A 191 -4.64 13.17 0.60
C ARG A 191 -6.09 12.86 0.29
N TRP A 192 -6.66 11.94 1.05
CA TRP A 192 -8.06 11.56 0.94
C TRP A 192 -8.72 11.77 2.30
N PRO A 193 -9.79 12.56 2.40
CA PRO A 193 -10.47 12.81 3.67
C PRO A 193 -10.77 11.52 4.46
N GLY A 194 -10.29 11.47 5.70
CA GLY A 194 -10.42 10.30 6.58
C GLY A 194 -9.46 9.14 6.28
N SER A 195 -8.49 9.32 5.39
CA SER A 195 -7.39 8.36 5.21
C SER A 195 -6.23 8.70 6.14
N PRO A 196 -5.62 7.71 6.80
CA PRO A 196 -4.49 7.93 7.69
C PRO A 196 -3.18 8.20 6.92
N MET A 197 -3.14 7.81 5.65
CA MET A 197 -1.95 7.87 4.80
C MET A 197 -2.12 8.85 3.63
N ARG A 198 -0.99 9.30 3.08
CA ARG A 198 -0.88 10.14 1.88
C ARG A 198 -0.06 9.48 0.79
N ILE A 199 -0.18 9.98 -0.43
CA ILE A 199 0.77 9.72 -1.51
C ILE A 199 1.61 10.98 -1.71
N ALA A 200 2.93 10.84 -1.71
CA ALA A 200 3.87 11.90 -2.06
C ALA A 200 4.49 11.57 -3.41
N VAL A 201 4.53 12.51 -4.34
CA VAL A 201 5.09 12.28 -5.68
C VAL A 201 6.19 13.30 -5.96
N GLU A 202 7.38 12.78 -6.25
CA GLU A 202 8.50 13.53 -6.78
C GLU A 202 8.42 13.52 -8.30
N ILE A 203 8.48 14.70 -8.93
CA ILE A 203 8.52 14.83 -10.38
C ILE A 203 9.97 14.85 -10.83
N ASP A 204 10.38 13.81 -11.54
CA ASP A 204 11.74 13.65 -12.06
C ASP A 204 11.65 12.89 -13.38
N GLY A 205 12.02 13.54 -14.48
CA GLY A 205 11.94 13.00 -15.83
C GLY A 205 13.05 12.01 -16.20
N SER A 206 13.99 11.73 -15.30
CA SER A 206 15.21 10.94 -15.60
C SER A 206 15.31 9.59 -14.88
N GLY A 207 14.71 9.44 -13.70
CA GLY A 207 14.71 8.17 -12.93
C GLY A 207 13.54 7.25 -13.26
N GLU A 208 13.55 5.98 -12.82
CA GLU A 208 12.39 5.09 -13.01
C GLU A 208 11.16 5.53 -12.21
N GLU A 209 9.97 5.48 -12.83
CA GLU A 209 8.69 5.68 -12.13
C GLU A 209 8.41 4.52 -11.16
N GLY A 210 7.79 4.83 -10.03
CA GLY A 210 7.38 3.82 -9.07
C GLY A 210 7.66 4.20 -7.62
N PRO A 211 7.50 3.24 -6.70
CA PRO A 211 7.70 3.45 -5.27
C PRO A 211 9.15 3.79 -4.96
N ILE A 212 9.35 4.84 -4.14
CA ILE A 212 10.66 5.21 -3.61
C ILE A 212 10.82 4.71 -2.17
N ALA A 213 9.87 5.05 -1.30
CA ALA A 213 9.95 4.69 0.12
C ALA A 213 8.59 4.75 0.81
N VAL A 214 8.40 3.88 1.81
CA VAL A 214 7.36 4.04 2.82
C VAL A 214 7.83 5.12 3.80
N GLU A 215 7.02 6.17 3.97
CA GLU A 215 7.32 7.27 4.87
C GLU A 215 6.68 7.04 6.23
N LEU A 216 7.45 7.26 7.30
CA LEU A 216 6.99 7.06 8.67
C LEU A 216 7.27 8.27 9.56
N GLY A 217 6.40 8.47 10.55
CA GLY A 217 6.58 9.40 11.66
C GLY A 217 6.81 8.63 12.95
N SER A 218 7.62 9.15 13.86
CA SER A 218 7.85 8.49 15.14
C SER A 218 8.25 9.48 16.22
N HIS A 219 7.74 9.26 17.44
CA HIS A 219 8.14 9.98 18.65
C HIS A 219 9.32 9.32 19.36
N ARG A 220 9.91 8.27 18.78
CA ARG A 220 11.04 7.53 19.33
C ARG A 220 12.13 7.27 18.29
N PRO A 221 13.35 6.88 18.72
CA PRO A 221 14.31 6.23 17.85
C PRO A 221 13.73 4.94 17.24
N VAL A 222 14.12 4.69 16.00
CA VAL A 222 13.67 3.61 15.11
C VAL A 222 14.86 3.35 14.21
N SER A 223 15.37 2.12 14.23
CA SER A 223 16.48 1.71 13.39
C SER A 223 15.94 1.35 12.01
N LEU A 224 16.28 2.18 11.01
CA LEU A 224 15.89 1.93 9.63
C LEU A 224 17.13 1.51 8.83
N PRO A 225 17.00 0.53 7.91
CA PRO A 225 18.06 0.25 6.95
C PRO A 225 18.42 1.49 6.13
N ALA A 226 19.68 1.63 5.74
CA ALA A 226 20.15 2.75 4.91
C ALA A 226 19.57 2.74 3.48
N GLY A 227 18.97 1.62 3.05
CA GLY A 227 18.34 1.45 1.74
C GLY A 227 17.15 0.50 1.82
N ALA A 228 16.99 -0.36 0.82
CA ALA A 228 15.94 -1.38 0.83
C ALA A 228 16.12 -2.32 2.03
N HIS A 229 15.04 -2.60 2.75
CA HIS A 229 15.07 -3.55 3.85
C HIS A 229 15.37 -4.95 3.29
N PRO A 230 16.35 -5.69 3.85
CA PRO A 230 16.88 -6.92 3.22
C PRO A 230 15.81 -8.01 3.01
N LEU A 231 14.79 -8.05 3.86
CA LEU A 231 13.71 -9.05 3.78
C LEU A 231 12.43 -8.52 3.15
N LEU A 232 12.21 -7.20 3.15
CA LEU A 232 10.97 -6.60 2.67
C LEU A 232 11.14 -5.95 1.29
N GLY A 233 12.38 -5.66 0.89
CA GLY A 233 12.74 -4.92 -0.32
C GLY A 233 12.26 -3.47 -0.38
N ALA A 234 11.32 -3.07 0.49
CA ALA A 234 10.88 -1.70 0.64
C ALA A 234 11.92 -0.85 1.36
N VAL A 235 12.13 0.37 0.89
CA VAL A 235 12.87 1.41 1.62
C VAL A 235 11.91 2.06 2.62
N PHE A 236 12.40 2.32 3.82
CA PHE A 236 11.66 3.03 4.87
C PHE A 236 12.40 4.32 5.22
N THR A 237 11.71 5.45 5.19
CA THR A 237 12.31 6.76 5.51
C THR A 237 11.46 7.51 6.52
N ARG A 238 12.12 8.24 7.42
CA ARG A 238 11.43 9.18 8.30
C ARG A 238 10.95 10.38 7.47
N CYS A 239 9.70 10.75 7.66
CA CYS A 239 9.24 12.07 7.25
C CYS A 239 9.94 13.10 8.16
N PRO A 240 10.46 14.21 7.64
CA PRO A 240 10.82 15.36 8.47
C PRO A 240 9.62 15.70 9.36
N ALA A 241 9.87 16.05 10.62
CA ALA A 241 8.80 16.60 11.45
C ALA A 241 8.20 17.82 10.73
N PRO A 242 6.87 17.98 10.74
CA PRO A 242 6.22 19.13 10.11
C PRO A 242 6.70 20.47 10.68
#